data_AF-A0A1L7TMP9-F1
#
_entry.id   AF-A0A1L7TMP9-F1
#
_cell.length_a   1.000
_cell.length_b   1.000
_cell.length_c   1.000
_cell.angle_alpha   90.00
_cell.angle_beta   90.00
_cell.angle_gamma   90.00
#
_symmetry.space_group_name_H-M   'P 1'
#
loop_
_entity.id
_entity.type
_entity.pdbx_description
1 polymer ?
#
loop_
_entity_poly.entity_id
_entity_poly.type
_entity_poly.pdbx_seq_one_letter_code
_entity_poly.pdbx_strand_id
1 'polypeptide(L)'
;MPLPDLPVDLFHLFCPEFLVEKWVTWTNTHVETILNATDASNAKNADILQWKPLTVANLYIWLATLIYMGNNPCERLSDYWATSAPGKITPNHDITKYITFKQFSLISRHIRTFPPSDEPENDEPRNNETEDEEPENEEPENEEPENDEPENEVERMISRVQEWGDLIQAVSTQLLLPGTNSSVEYSKGDHLGKSRRNLASRSWQPLKRAIFCGGNIASPRLRNLSLPPATYHIFFDKLFSTLSLMKALRERGIAATGTARTNQGVNQGVNQGVSHGVYRDLVIAKQADREGRLQWGFDSLRTIPSEDDLVNHTAFKDNCLVLWMTSFSGSETVQHLRHRPNTTQAQAREARVFGPDYERMIDTPSIQIAYNFNMNGVDRGDQLRAHRGCGQRRNRGGGWHALAWTFLLDTVLVNTYILQQKGQCSWESYRSQADWRETLTEALFRKYVSASTLRKRFRSGNEFLPISQHNHVKAEIYGRCKGCQGVRLGDLITQSSNRRRPAVPRAKVRQTYYSCDTCKVPLCTLGNCWDFFHQPIC
;
A
#
# COMPACT_ATOMS: atom_id res chain seq x y z
N MET A 1 20.54 10.70 -7.72
CA MET A 1 21.07 9.35 -7.39
C MET A 1 20.80 8.46 -8.59
N PRO A 2 21.79 7.70 -9.07
CA PRO A 2 21.58 6.73 -10.13
C PRO A 2 20.66 5.62 -9.61
N LEU A 3 19.62 5.32 -10.37
CA LEU A 3 18.75 4.17 -10.16
C LEU A 3 19.32 2.94 -10.90
N PRO A 4 18.81 1.72 -10.63
CA PRO A 4 19.13 0.54 -11.43
C PRO A 4 18.87 0.76 -12.93
N ASP A 5 19.29 -0.18 -13.79
CA ASP A 5 19.11 -0.09 -15.25
C ASP A 5 17.83 -0.73 -15.77
N LEU A 6 17.16 -1.57 -14.97
CA LEU A 6 15.83 -2.09 -15.29
C LEU A 6 14.78 -1.71 -14.23
N PRO A 7 13.53 -1.38 -14.63
CA PRO A 7 12.44 -1.09 -13.69
C PRO A 7 12.19 -2.19 -12.67
N VAL A 8 12.34 -3.45 -13.08
CA VAL A 8 12.17 -4.62 -12.20
C VAL A 8 13.21 -4.66 -11.08
N ASP A 9 14.42 -4.18 -11.33
CA ASP A 9 15.48 -4.17 -10.32
C ASP A 9 15.25 -3.07 -9.29
N LEU A 10 14.61 -1.95 -9.68
CA LEU A 10 14.13 -0.94 -8.74
C LEU A 10 13.05 -1.51 -7.80
N PHE A 11 12.12 -2.33 -8.32
CA PHE A 11 11.15 -3.05 -7.48
C PHE A 11 11.84 -4.03 -6.52
N HIS A 12 12.87 -4.76 -6.98
CA HIS A 12 13.61 -5.70 -6.15
C HIS A 12 14.42 -5.07 -5.03
N LEU A 13 14.74 -3.77 -5.09
CA LEU A 13 15.30 -3.09 -3.92
C LEU A 13 14.35 -3.18 -2.72
N PHE A 14 13.04 -3.10 -2.96
CA PHE A 14 12.01 -3.13 -1.91
C PHE A 14 11.40 -4.52 -1.66
N CYS A 15 11.48 -5.42 -2.64
CA CYS A 15 10.98 -6.80 -2.55
C CYS A 15 11.99 -7.77 -3.20
N PRO A 16 13.16 -8.00 -2.56
CA PRO A 16 14.27 -8.77 -3.11
C PRO A 16 14.02 -10.27 -3.06
N GLU A 17 14.74 -11.01 -3.91
CA GLU A 17 14.53 -12.47 -4.07
C GLU A 17 14.74 -13.23 -2.76
N PHE A 18 15.75 -12.86 -1.95
CA PHE A 18 15.99 -13.53 -0.65
C PHE A 18 14.81 -13.42 0.32
N LEU A 19 14.04 -12.32 0.26
CA LEU A 19 12.86 -12.13 1.10
C LEU A 19 11.73 -13.03 0.61
N VAL A 20 11.53 -13.06 -0.71
CA VAL A 20 10.54 -13.92 -1.38
C VAL A 20 10.87 -15.41 -1.19
N GLU A 21 12.15 -15.79 -1.16
CA GLU A 21 12.62 -17.14 -0.83
C GLU A 21 12.18 -17.58 0.57
N LYS A 22 12.26 -16.69 1.57
CA LYS A 22 11.74 -16.97 2.91
C LYS A 22 10.23 -17.21 2.87
N TRP A 23 9.48 -16.34 2.20
CA TRP A 23 8.02 -16.45 2.08
C TRP A 23 7.62 -17.77 1.40
N VAL A 24 8.34 -18.17 0.36
CA VAL A 24 8.16 -19.46 -0.32
C VAL A 24 8.39 -20.62 0.64
N THR A 25 9.50 -20.60 1.38
CA THR A 25 9.84 -21.63 2.37
C THR A 25 8.73 -21.75 3.42
N TRP A 26 8.36 -20.64 4.07
CA TRP A 26 7.33 -20.63 5.11
C TRP A 26 5.96 -21.07 4.60
N THR A 27 5.58 -20.63 3.38
CA THR A 27 4.32 -21.03 2.76
C THR A 27 4.28 -22.53 2.49
N ASN A 28 5.35 -23.09 1.93
CA ASN A 28 5.42 -24.52 1.63
C ASN A 28 5.40 -25.35 2.92
N THR A 29 6.15 -24.96 3.95
CA THR A 29 6.14 -25.65 5.25
C THR A 29 4.76 -25.59 5.90
N HIS A 30 4.08 -24.43 5.89
CA HIS A 30 2.71 -24.32 6.41
C HIS A 30 1.74 -25.26 5.70
N VAL A 31 1.80 -25.33 4.36
CA VAL A 31 0.94 -26.25 3.60
C VAL A 31 1.27 -27.71 3.88
N GLU A 32 2.56 -28.05 4.02
CA GLU A 32 2.99 -29.40 4.40
C GLU A 32 2.46 -29.80 5.78
N THR A 33 2.49 -28.90 6.76
CA THR A 33 1.89 -29.12 8.09
C THR A 33 0.39 -29.41 7.98
N ILE A 34 -0.36 -28.64 7.17
CA ILE A 34 -1.80 -28.89 6.96
C ILE A 34 -2.03 -30.27 6.33
N LEU A 35 -1.28 -30.60 5.29
CA LEU A 35 -1.43 -31.88 4.57
C LEU A 35 -1.13 -33.08 5.48
N ASN A 36 -0.17 -32.95 6.40
CA ASN A 36 0.18 -33.97 7.37
C ASN A 36 -0.81 -34.06 8.55
N ALA A 37 -1.47 -32.95 8.90
CA ALA A 37 -2.44 -32.89 10.00
C ALA A 37 -3.83 -33.41 9.61
N THR A 38 -4.21 -33.33 8.33
CA THR A 38 -5.49 -33.90 7.86
C THR A 38 -5.37 -35.39 7.53
N ASP A 39 -6.14 -36.23 8.22
CA ASP A 39 -6.67 -37.45 7.60
C ASP A 39 -7.37 -37.02 6.30
N ALA A 40 -6.85 -37.46 5.15
CA ALA A 40 -7.11 -36.91 3.82
C ALA A 40 -8.56 -37.02 3.29
N SER A 41 -9.56 -37.16 4.15
CA SER A 41 -10.97 -37.44 3.83
C SER A 41 -11.89 -36.21 3.88
N ASN A 42 -11.46 -35.06 4.39
CA ASN A 42 -12.33 -33.88 4.49
C ASN A 42 -12.41 -33.09 3.17
N ALA A 43 -13.58 -33.08 2.53
CA ALA A 43 -13.85 -32.40 1.25
C ALA A 43 -13.48 -30.89 1.23
N LYS A 44 -13.42 -30.24 2.41
CA LYS A 44 -13.05 -28.83 2.57
C LYS A 44 -11.59 -28.52 2.18
N ASN A 45 -10.71 -29.54 2.17
CA ASN A 45 -9.28 -29.42 1.83
C ASN A 45 -8.93 -30.07 0.48
N ALA A 46 -9.92 -30.49 -0.33
CA ALA A 46 -9.65 -31.16 -1.60
C ALA A 46 -8.80 -30.33 -2.58
N ASP A 47 -8.84 -29.00 -2.49
CA ASP A 47 -8.04 -28.11 -3.33
C ASP A 47 -6.57 -28.01 -2.90
N ILE A 48 -6.27 -28.12 -1.60
CA ILE A 48 -4.88 -28.10 -1.09
C ILE A 48 -4.14 -29.39 -1.45
N LEU A 49 -4.86 -30.50 -1.68
CA LEU A 49 -4.28 -31.74 -2.21
C LEU A 49 -3.64 -31.57 -3.61
N GLN A 50 -4.00 -30.51 -4.32
CA GLN A 50 -3.41 -30.16 -5.62
C GLN A 50 -2.23 -29.19 -5.49
N TRP A 51 -1.78 -28.91 -4.25
CA TRP A 51 -0.65 -28.04 -3.99
C TRP A 51 0.60 -28.61 -4.66
N LYS A 52 1.33 -27.71 -5.30
CA LYS A 52 2.68 -27.96 -5.79
C LYS A 52 3.59 -26.99 -5.07
N PRO A 53 4.77 -27.43 -4.59
CA PRO A 53 5.70 -26.55 -3.92
C PRO A 53 5.88 -25.25 -4.71
N LEU A 54 5.61 -24.14 -4.02
CA LEU A 54 5.78 -22.80 -4.57
C LEU A 54 7.27 -22.57 -4.83
N THR A 55 7.58 -21.83 -5.89
CA THR A 55 8.94 -21.35 -6.20
C THR A 55 8.95 -19.82 -6.14
N VAL A 56 10.14 -19.23 -6.04
CA VAL A 56 10.34 -17.77 -6.08
C VAL A 56 9.67 -17.15 -7.30
N ALA A 57 9.89 -17.75 -8.47
CA ALA A 57 9.26 -17.33 -9.72
C ALA A 57 7.73 -17.36 -9.65
N ASN A 58 7.14 -18.42 -9.06
CA ASN A 58 5.69 -18.50 -8.91
C ASN A 58 5.13 -17.37 -8.04
N LEU A 59 5.85 -16.99 -6.98
CA LEU A 59 5.41 -15.94 -6.07
C LEU A 59 5.54 -14.55 -6.70
N TYR A 60 6.59 -14.28 -7.49
CA TYR A 60 6.66 -13.04 -8.28
C TYR A 60 5.60 -12.94 -9.37
N ILE A 61 5.23 -14.05 -10.03
CA ILE A 61 4.09 -14.08 -10.95
C ILE A 61 2.79 -13.72 -10.22
N TRP A 62 2.62 -14.20 -8.99
CA TRP A 62 1.48 -13.86 -8.14
C TRP A 62 1.49 -12.38 -7.71
N LEU A 63 2.65 -11.82 -7.31
CA LEU A 63 2.79 -10.39 -7.01
C LEU A 63 2.50 -9.50 -8.22
N ALA A 64 3.04 -9.83 -9.40
CA ALA A 64 2.74 -9.13 -10.65
C ALA A 64 1.24 -9.17 -10.97
N THR A 65 0.59 -10.29 -10.68
CA THR A 65 -0.87 -10.42 -10.83
C THR A 65 -1.62 -9.50 -9.86
N LEU A 66 -1.16 -9.33 -8.61
CA LEU A 66 -1.75 -8.35 -7.68
C LEU A 66 -1.59 -6.90 -8.18
N ILE A 67 -0.40 -6.55 -8.69
CA ILE A 67 -0.13 -5.21 -9.23
C ILE A 67 -1.05 -4.94 -10.44
N TYR A 68 -1.17 -5.92 -11.35
CA TYR A 68 -2.09 -5.85 -12.50
C TYR A 68 -3.54 -5.61 -12.07
N MET A 69 -4.02 -6.34 -11.06
CA MET A 69 -5.38 -6.18 -10.54
C MET A 69 -5.61 -4.80 -9.92
N GLY A 70 -4.59 -4.24 -9.26
CA GLY A 70 -4.60 -2.84 -8.79
C GLY A 70 -4.81 -1.84 -9.91
N ASN A 71 -4.20 -2.09 -11.07
CA ASN A 71 -4.34 -1.21 -12.22
C ASN A 71 -5.64 -1.44 -13.02
N ASN A 72 -6.23 -2.63 -12.93
CA ASN A 72 -7.38 -3.08 -13.75
C ASN A 72 -8.55 -3.58 -12.89
N PRO A 73 -9.19 -2.74 -12.06
CA PRO A 73 -10.20 -3.20 -11.11
C PRO A 73 -11.42 -3.84 -11.82
N CYS A 74 -11.85 -5.00 -11.33
CA CYS A 74 -13.13 -5.63 -11.71
C CYS A 74 -14.14 -5.56 -10.54
N GLU A 75 -15.29 -6.24 -10.64
CA GLU A 75 -16.24 -6.43 -9.51
C GLU A 75 -16.01 -7.72 -8.69
N ARG A 76 -15.81 -8.88 -9.35
CA ARG A 76 -15.46 -10.14 -8.69
C ARG A 76 -14.05 -10.62 -9.04
N LEU A 77 -13.43 -11.43 -8.16
CA LEU A 77 -12.09 -11.98 -8.40
C LEU A 77 -12.07 -12.97 -9.56
N SER A 78 -13.17 -13.70 -9.73
CA SER A 78 -13.36 -14.62 -10.86
C SER A 78 -13.39 -13.92 -12.22
N ASP A 79 -13.74 -12.63 -12.27
CA ASP A 79 -13.98 -11.91 -13.54
C ASP A 79 -12.69 -11.74 -14.34
N TYR A 80 -11.55 -11.60 -13.65
CA TYR A 80 -10.22 -11.60 -14.25
C TYR A 80 -9.91 -12.87 -15.07
N TRP A 81 -10.56 -13.99 -14.75
CA TRP A 81 -10.45 -15.25 -15.49
C TRP A 81 -11.77 -15.64 -16.15
N ALA A 82 -12.75 -14.75 -16.26
CA ALA A 82 -13.96 -15.03 -17.02
C ALA A 82 -13.64 -15.11 -18.51
N THR A 83 -14.41 -15.90 -19.26
CA THR A 83 -14.36 -15.93 -20.72
C THR A 83 -15.64 -15.35 -21.26
N SER A 84 -15.55 -14.54 -22.32
CA SER A 84 -16.73 -13.92 -22.94
C SER A 84 -17.73 -15.00 -23.38
N ALA A 85 -18.98 -14.84 -22.93
CA ALA A 85 -20.11 -15.65 -23.36
C ALA A 85 -20.84 -14.96 -24.52
N PRO A 86 -21.58 -15.69 -25.37
CA PRO A 86 -22.42 -15.07 -26.40
C PRO A 86 -23.36 -14.03 -25.78
N GLY A 87 -23.34 -12.80 -26.30
CA GLY A 87 -24.16 -11.69 -25.80
C GLY A 87 -23.59 -10.93 -24.60
N LYS A 88 -22.46 -11.35 -24.00
CA LYS A 88 -21.79 -10.64 -22.89
C LYS A 88 -20.35 -10.30 -23.24
N ILE A 89 -20.02 -9.01 -23.33
CA ILE A 89 -18.65 -8.53 -23.49
C ILE A 89 -18.00 -8.53 -22.11
N THR A 90 -17.06 -9.45 -21.88
CA THR A 90 -16.15 -9.40 -20.73
C THR A 90 -14.75 -9.06 -21.22
N PRO A 91 -14.04 -8.11 -20.59
CA PRO A 91 -12.65 -7.83 -20.90
C PRO A 91 -11.78 -9.09 -20.81
N ASN A 92 -10.85 -9.25 -21.76
CA ASN A 92 -9.81 -10.27 -21.64
C ASN A 92 -8.67 -9.70 -20.81
N HIS A 93 -8.16 -10.48 -19.87
CA HIS A 93 -7.02 -10.10 -19.04
C HIS A 93 -5.81 -10.98 -19.35
N ASP A 94 -4.65 -10.36 -19.57
CA ASP A 94 -3.42 -11.07 -19.92
C ASP A 94 -2.86 -11.92 -18.78
N ILE A 95 -3.21 -11.63 -17.53
CA ILE A 95 -2.83 -12.44 -16.37
C ILE A 95 -3.26 -13.91 -16.48
N THR A 96 -4.29 -14.20 -17.29
CA THR A 96 -4.75 -15.56 -17.58
C THR A 96 -3.70 -16.42 -18.30
N LYS A 97 -2.70 -15.79 -18.95
CA LYS A 97 -1.55 -16.45 -19.58
C LYS A 97 -0.55 -16.97 -18.54
N TYR A 98 -0.45 -16.33 -17.38
CA TYR A 98 0.63 -16.60 -16.42
C TYR A 98 0.20 -17.44 -15.22
N ILE A 99 -1.04 -17.28 -14.75
CA ILE A 99 -1.56 -18.00 -13.58
C ILE A 99 -3.04 -18.33 -13.76
N THR A 100 -3.48 -19.49 -13.27
CA THR A 100 -4.91 -19.85 -13.23
C THR A 100 -5.62 -19.26 -12.01
N PHE A 101 -6.93 -19.00 -12.10
CA PHE A 101 -7.75 -18.58 -10.96
C PHE A 101 -7.60 -19.50 -9.75
N LYS A 102 -7.57 -20.83 -9.99
CA LYS A 102 -7.41 -21.83 -8.92
C LYS A 102 -6.06 -21.68 -8.21
N GLN A 103 -4.97 -21.55 -8.97
CA GLN A 103 -3.63 -21.37 -8.39
C GLN A 103 -3.49 -20.03 -7.68
N PHE A 104 -3.98 -18.95 -8.28
CA PHE A 104 -3.99 -17.63 -7.65
C PHE A 104 -4.74 -17.68 -6.32
N SER A 105 -5.94 -18.24 -6.31
CA SER A 105 -6.75 -18.36 -5.09
C SER A 105 -6.10 -19.24 -4.02
N LEU A 106 -5.45 -20.33 -4.42
CA LEU A 106 -4.77 -21.23 -3.50
C LEU A 106 -3.52 -20.59 -2.88
N ILE A 107 -2.70 -19.89 -3.69
CA ILE A 107 -1.56 -19.12 -3.18
C ILE A 107 -2.05 -18.01 -2.25
N SER A 108 -3.05 -17.22 -2.67
CA SER A 108 -3.60 -16.13 -1.86
C SER A 108 -4.17 -16.58 -0.52
N ARG A 109 -4.57 -17.86 -0.38
CA ARG A 109 -5.09 -18.41 0.88
C ARG A 109 -3.98 -18.87 1.84
N HIS A 110 -2.90 -19.41 1.30
CA HIS A 110 -1.87 -20.09 2.10
C HIS A 110 -0.53 -19.33 2.17
N ILE A 111 -0.35 -18.26 1.41
CA ILE A 111 0.86 -17.43 1.47
C ILE A 111 1.19 -17.01 2.90
N ARG A 112 2.47 -17.05 3.27
CA ARG A 112 3.01 -16.62 4.56
C ARG A 112 4.19 -15.70 4.36
N THR A 113 4.26 -14.68 5.21
CA THR A 113 5.36 -13.70 5.27
C THR A 113 6.11 -13.79 6.61
N PHE A 114 5.86 -14.86 7.35
CA PHE A 114 6.38 -15.16 8.68
C PHE A 114 6.48 -16.69 8.86
N PRO A 115 7.30 -17.19 9.80
CA PRO A 115 7.50 -18.63 9.98
C PRO A 115 6.24 -19.32 10.53
N PRO A 116 5.95 -20.58 10.13
CA PRO A 116 4.77 -21.32 10.59
C PRO A 116 4.70 -21.55 12.11
N SER A 117 5.84 -21.52 12.80
CA SER A 117 5.91 -21.60 14.27
C SER A 117 5.15 -20.48 14.98
N ASP A 118 4.90 -19.38 14.28
CA ASP A 118 4.26 -18.19 14.84
C ASP A 118 2.74 -18.17 14.56
N GLU A 119 2.18 -19.26 14.00
CA GLU A 119 0.74 -19.47 13.91
C GLU A 119 0.15 -19.92 15.26
N PRO A 120 -0.94 -19.30 15.75
CA PRO A 120 -1.62 -19.80 16.94
C PRO A 120 -2.34 -21.12 16.65
N GLU A 121 -2.36 -22.02 17.62
CA GLU A 121 -2.97 -23.37 17.52
C GLU A 121 -4.48 -23.37 17.18
N ASN A 122 -5.17 -22.21 17.27
CA ASN A 122 -6.64 -22.11 17.18
C ASN A 122 -7.19 -21.21 16.06
N ASP A 123 -6.40 -20.76 15.09
CA ASP A 123 -6.94 -20.06 13.90
C ASP A 123 -7.50 -21.09 12.88
N GLU A 124 -8.58 -21.80 13.25
CA GLU A 124 -9.33 -22.59 12.25
C GLU A 124 -9.84 -21.66 11.13
N PRO A 125 -9.82 -22.10 9.86
CA PRO A 125 -10.33 -21.29 8.76
C PRO A 125 -11.82 -21.01 8.97
N ARG A 126 -12.16 -19.75 9.30
CA ARG A 126 -13.55 -19.29 9.46
C ARG A 126 -14.42 -19.83 8.33
N ASN A 127 -15.42 -20.63 8.70
CA ASN A 127 -16.36 -21.29 7.82
C ASN A 127 -17.01 -20.27 6.86
N ASN A 128 -17.21 -20.68 5.60
CA ASN A 128 -18.15 -20.02 4.71
C ASN A 128 -19.56 -20.33 5.24
N GLU A 129 -20.07 -19.50 6.16
CA GLU A 129 -21.50 -19.48 6.43
C GLU A 129 -22.19 -18.76 5.27
N THR A 130 -23.08 -19.51 4.62
CA THR A 130 -24.11 -19.05 3.71
C THR A 130 -24.82 -17.85 4.30
N GLU A 131 -24.92 -16.80 3.49
CA GLU A 131 -25.85 -15.70 3.68
C GLU A 131 -27.27 -16.29 3.72
N ASP A 132 -27.98 -16.09 4.83
CA ASP A 132 -29.43 -15.85 4.95
C ASP A 132 -29.88 -16.31 6.34
N GLU A 133 -29.99 -15.35 7.27
CA GLU A 133 -30.94 -15.26 8.40
C GLU A 133 -30.40 -14.21 9.40
N GLU A 134 -31.11 -13.09 9.54
CA GLU A 134 -30.89 -12.10 10.61
C GLU A 134 -31.49 -12.67 11.90
N PRO A 135 -30.72 -12.89 12.99
CA PRO A 135 -31.32 -13.14 14.29
C PRO A 135 -31.73 -11.81 14.93
N GLU A 136 -32.97 -11.81 15.43
CA GLU A 136 -33.63 -10.72 16.13
C GLU A 136 -32.89 -10.32 17.42
N ASN A 137 -33.11 -9.06 17.81
CA ASN A 137 -32.49 -8.38 18.94
C ASN A 137 -32.73 -9.08 20.28
N GLU A 138 -31.66 -9.55 20.92
CA GLU A 138 -31.58 -9.63 22.38
C GLU A 138 -30.36 -8.81 22.82
N GLU A 139 -30.61 -7.77 23.62
CA GLU A 139 -29.57 -6.94 24.26
C GLU A 139 -28.84 -7.77 25.32
N PRO A 140 -27.52 -7.99 25.23
CA PRO A 140 -26.80 -8.59 26.34
C PRO A 140 -26.53 -7.55 27.42
N GLU A 141 -26.88 -7.92 28.65
CA GLU A 141 -26.65 -7.17 29.88
C GLU A 141 -25.17 -6.84 30.09
N ASN A 142 -24.94 -5.71 30.77
CA ASN A 142 -23.65 -5.12 31.06
C ASN A 142 -22.77 -6.02 31.92
N GLU A 143 -21.84 -6.74 31.31
CA GLU A 143 -20.58 -7.13 31.94
C GLU A 143 -19.44 -6.43 31.19
N GLU A 144 -18.74 -5.52 31.87
CA GLU A 144 -17.52 -4.90 31.33
C GLU A 144 -16.44 -5.98 31.19
N PRO A 145 -15.94 -6.29 29.98
CA PRO A 145 -14.82 -7.22 29.87
C PRO A 145 -13.53 -6.49 30.29
N GLU A 146 -12.98 -6.86 31.45
CA GLU A 146 -11.54 -6.78 31.68
C GLU A 146 -10.86 -7.61 30.59
N ASN A 147 -10.12 -7.01 29.66
CA ASN A 147 -9.18 -7.77 28.81
C ASN A 147 -8.17 -6.87 28.07
N ASP A 148 -6.89 -7.02 28.41
CA ASP A 148 -5.69 -6.55 27.67
C ASP A 148 -5.46 -7.31 26.33
N GLU A 149 -6.43 -8.10 25.87
CA GLU A 149 -6.36 -8.91 24.63
C GLU A 149 -6.18 -8.14 23.30
N PRO A 150 -6.75 -6.93 23.07
CA PRO A 150 -6.72 -6.32 21.73
C PRO A 150 -5.33 -5.76 21.33
N GLU A 151 -4.47 -5.39 22.29
CA GLU A 151 -3.13 -4.89 21.97
C GLU A 151 -2.21 -6.01 21.46
N ASN A 152 -2.33 -7.21 22.03
CA ASN A 152 -1.56 -8.39 21.64
C ASN A 152 -1.94 -8.91 20.24
N GLU A 153 -3.20 -8.80 19.83
CA GLU A 153 -3.63 -9.18 18.47
C GLU A 153 -3.02 -8.26 17.40
N VAL A 154 -2.99 -6.95 17.66
CA VAL A 154 -2.42 -5.97 16.73
C VAL A 154 -0.90 -6.13 16.63
N GLU A 155 -0.19 -6.31 17.75
CA GLU A 155 1.26 -6.53 17.70
C GLU A 155 1.61 -7.81 16.95
N ARG A 156 0.83 -8.88 17.12
CA ARG A 156 0.96 -10.13 16.35
C ARG A 156 0.66 -9.93 14.86
N MET A 157 -0.34 -9.12 14.52
CA MET A 157 -0.63 -8.79 13.13
C MET A 157 0.54 -8.04 12.47
N ILE A 158 1.16 -7.10 13.20
CA ILE A 158 2.31 -6.33 12.73
C ILE A 158 3.55 -7.21 12.61
N SER A 159 3.81 -8.09 13.58
CA SER A 159 5.00 -8.97 13.57
C SER A 159 5.06 -9.84 12.30
N ARG A 160 3.90 -10.28 11.80
CA ARG A 160 3.76 -11.07 10.57
C ARG A 160 4.30 -10.39 9.31
N VAL A 161 4.36 -9.05 9.29
CA VAL A 161 4.84 -8.27 8.12
C VAL A 161 6.05 -7.40 8.45
N GLN A 162 6.57 -7.49 9.67
CA GLN A 162 7.57 -6.58 10.23
C GLN A 162 8.86 -6.57 9.42
N GLU A 163 9.38 -7.75 9.03
CA GLU A 163 10.62 -7.84 8.24
C GLU A 163 10.52 -7.09 6.91
N TRP A 164 9.37 -7.18 6.23
CA TRP A 164 9.18 -6.48 4.96
C TRP A 164 9.02 -4.97 5.18
N GLY A 165 8.27 -4.56 6.21
CA GLY A 165 8.14 -3.16 6.60
C GLY A 165 9.49 -2.51 6.93
N ASP A 166 10.34 -3.20 7.70
CA ASP A 166 11.68 -2.73 8.06
C ASP A 166 12.59 -2.61 6.83
N LEU A 167 12.51 -3.56 5.89
CA LEU A 167 13.24 -3.47 4.62
C LEU A 167 12.80 -2.27 3.79
N ILE A 168 11.49 -2.08 3.62
CA ILE A 168 10.94 -0.92 2.88
C ILE A 168 11.44 0.38 3.52
N GLN A 169 11.44 0.44 4.85
CA GLN A 169 11.92 1.59 5.60
C GLN A 169 13.41 1.84 5.35
N ALA A 170 14.24 0.80 5.45
CA ALA A 170 15.69 0.89 5.25
C ALA A 170 16.05 1.34 3.82
N VAL A 171 15.43 0.73 2.80
CA VAL A 171 15.66 1.05 1.39
C VAL A 171 15.22 2.48 1.09
N SER A 172 14.06 2.90 1.62
CA SER A 172 13.57 4.27 1.46
C SER A 172 14.57 5.29 2.02
N THR A 173 15.13 5.03 3.21
CA THR A 173 16.12 5.93 3.83
C THR A 173 17.48 5.94 3.14
N GLN A 174 17.84 4.86 2.44
CA GLN A 174 19.08 4.79 1.68
C GLN A 174 18.96 5.52 0.33
N LEU A 175 17.82 5.37 -0.36
CA LEU A 175 17.61 5.91 -1.70
C LEU A 175 17.11 7.35 -1.71
N LEU A 176 16.44 7.78 -0.64
CA LEU A 176 15.88 9.11 -0.52
C LEU A 176 16.50 9.83 0.68
N LEU A 177 17.28 10.89 0.39
CA LEU A 177 17.65 11.85 1.41
C LEU A 177 16.43 12.74 1.68
N PRO A 178 15.88 12.73 2.91
CA PRO A 178 14.78 13.63 3.24
C PRO A 178 15.28 15.08 3.16
N GLY A 179 14.39 15.98 2.73
CA GLY A 179 14.63 17.41 2.87
C GLY A 179 14.76 17.81 4.35
N THR A 180 15.12 19.07 4.60
CA THR A 180 15.21 19.59 5.98
C THR A 180 13.84 19.69 6.66
N ASN A 181 12.74 19.66 5.91
CA ASN A 181 11.37 19.75 6.44
C ASN A 181 10.65 18.41 6.28
N SER A 182 10.02 17.92 7.35
CA SER A 182 9.31 16.64 7.39
C SER A 182 7.98 16.77 8.12
N SER A 183 6.92 16.11 7.64
CA SER A 183 5.61 16.08 8.32
C SER A 183 5.33 14.73 8.96
N VAL A 184 4.73 14.72 10.14
CA VAL A 184 4.27 13.52 10.87
C VAL A 184 2.78 13.62 11.14
N GLU A 185 2.04 12.69 10.53
CA GLU A 185 0.58 12.60 10.56
C GLU A 185 0.16 11.14 10.71
N TYR A 186 -1.11 10.92 11.02
CA TYR A 186 -1.70 9.60 11.16
C TYR A 186 -2.37 9.16 9.84
N SER A 187 -1.97 8.00 9.32
CA SER A 187 -2.63 7.35 8.19
C SER A 187 -3.55 6.22 8.68
N LYS A 188 -4.74 6.08 8.08
CA LYS A 188 -5.65 4.96 8.34
C LYS A 188 -5.44 3.87 7.29
N GLY A 189 -5.20 2.63 7.75
CA GLY A 189 -5.38 1.45 6.92
C GLY A 189 -6.82 0.96 7.01
N ASP A 190 -7.56 0.96 5.90
CA ASP A 190 -8.92 0.43 5.87
C ASP A 190 -8.89 -1.11 5.95
N HIS A 191 -9.44 -1.68 7.04
CA HIS A 191 -9.70 -3.12 7.15
C HIS A 191 -11.20 -3.39 7.14
N LEU A 192 -11.72 -3.91 6.03
CA LEU A 192 -13.11 -4.42 5.91
C LEU A 192 -13.12 -5.94 6.05
N GLY A 193 -12.76 -6.44 7.23
CA GLY A 193 -13.02 -7.80 7.67
C GLY A 193 -14.21 -7.82 8.64
N LYS A 194 -15.02 -8.89 8.66
CA LYS A 194 -16.09 -9.13 9.67
C LYS A 194 -15.53 -9.40 11.08
N SER A 195 -14.39 -8.81 11.46
CA SER A 195 -13.97 -8.75 12.86
C SER A 195 -14.54 -7.49 13.47
N ARG A 196 -15.69 -7.66 14.16
CA ARG A 196 -16.35 -6.69 15.05
C ARG A 196 -16.47 -5.26 14.49
N ARG A 197 -17.66 -4.95 13.94
CA ARG A 197 -18.09 -3.61 13.49
C ARG A 197 -18.07 -2.51 14.58
N ASN A 198 -17.63 -2.80 15.81
CA ASN A 198 -17.66 -1.86 16.93
C ASN A 198 -16.29 -1.68 17.62
N LEU A 199 -15.20 -1.61 16.88
CA LEU A 199 -13.93 -1.10 17.41
C LEU A 199 -13.80 0.40 17.12
N ALA A 200 -14.64 1.17 17.80
CA ALA A 200 -14.61 2.62 17.81
C ALA A 200 -13.26 3.12 18.34
N SER A 201 -12.48 3.85 17.52
CA SER A 201 -11.43 4.85 17.82
C SER A 201 -10.32 4.57 18.87
N ARG A 202 -10.43 3.56 19.74
CA ARG A 202 -9.61 3.33 20.94
C ARG A 202 -8.70 2.11 20.82
N SER A 203 -9.01 1.14 19.96
CA SER A 203 -8.25 -0.13 19.83
C SER A 203 -7.21 -0.15 18.71
N TRP A 204 -7.18 0.87 17.85
CA TRP A 204 -6.10 1.08 16.87
C TRP A 204 -4.91 1.84 17.47
N GLN A 205 -4.93 2.08 18.79
CA GLN A 205 -3.81 2.68 19.51
C GLN A 205 -2.46 1.94 19.39
N PRO A 206 -2.38 0.61 19.11
CA PRO A 206 -1.08 -0.04 18.89
C PRO A 206 -0.49 0.23 17.49
N LEU A 207 -1.32 0.66 16.52
CA LEU A 207 -0.84 1.15 15.21
C LEU A 207 -0.28 2.58 15.28
N LYS A 208 0.03 3.07 16.49
CA LYS A 208 0.82 4.29 16.72
C LYS A 208 2.26 4.16 16.21
N ARG A 209 2.77 2.97 15.81
CA ARG A 209 4.08 2.86 15.16
C ARG A 209 3.99 3.44 13.74
N ALA A 210 4.31 4.73 13.61
CA ALA A 210 4.35 5.44 12.35
C ALA A 210 5.33 4.75 11.39
N ILE A 211 4.81 3.99 10.43
CA ILE A 211 5.53 3.59 9.23
C ILE A 211 5.54 4.81 8.32
N PHE A 212 6.55 5.64 8.51
CA PHE A 212 6.82 6.78 7.66
C PHE A 212 7.41 6.25 6.34
N CYS A 213 7.21 6.97 5.25
CA CYS A 213 7.99 6.80 4.02
C CYS A 213 9.43 7.33 4.21
N GLY A 214 10.18 6.87 5.24
CA GLY A 214 11.44 7.52 5.69
C GLY A 214 11.70 7.78 7.20
N GLY A 215 11.12 7.05 8.16
CA GLY A 215 11.52 7.16 9.58
C GLY A 215 10.50 6.70 10.64
N ASN A 216 10.84 5.68 11.44
CA ASN A 216 10.04 5.24 12.58
C ASN A 216 9.83 6.36 13.62
N ILE A 217 8.62 6.90 13.76
CA ILE A 217 8.30 7.87 14.82
C ILE A 217 6.98 7.51 15.49
N ALA A 218 6.99 6.42 16.28
CA ALA A 218 6.36 6.37 17.61
C ALA A 218 6.56 5.00 18.26
N SER A 219 7.68 4.86 18.97
CA SER A 219 7.89 3.95 20.10
C SER A 219 9.18 4.42 20.84
N PRO A 220 9.56 3.84 21.99
CA PRO A 220 10.84 4.13 22.68
C PRO A 220 12.10 3.93 21.81
N ARG A 221 11.96 3.49 20.55
CA ARG A 221 13.00 3.34 19.54
C ARG A 221 13.30 4.63 18.72
N LEU A 222 13.17 5.81 19.32
CA LEU A 222 13.78 7.07 18.84
C LEU A 222 15.34 7.05 18.83
N ARG A 223 15.96 5.88 19.05
CA ARG A 223 17.43 5.74 19.16
C ARG A 223 18.12 5.65 17.79
N ASN A 224 17.42 5.25 16.72
CA ASN A 224 18.07 4.85 15.46
C ASN A 224 17.50 5.57 14.22
N LEU A 225 17.09 6.84 14.32
CA LEU A 225 16.88 7.65 13.13
C LEU A 225 18.23 8.31 12.77
N SER A 226 19.06 7.63 11.97
CA SER A 226 20.30 8.23 11.45
C SER A 226 19.95 9.16 10.28
N LEU A 227 19.44 10.34 10.60
CA LEU A 227 19.37 11.39 9.60
C LEU A 227 20.80 11.90 9.31
N PRO A 228 21.10 12.28 8.06
CA PRO A 228 22.32 13.01 7.74
C PRO A 228 22.51 14.21 8.70
N PRO A 229 23.75 14.64 9.00
CA PRO A 229 23.97 15.84 9.82
C PRO A 229 23.36 17.07 9.15
N ALA A 230 22.21 17.52 9.62
CA ALA A 230 21.52 18.72 9.17
C ALA A 230 20.56 19.23 10.26
N THR A 231 20.17 20.50 10.17
CA THR A 231 19.09 21.04 11.00
C THR A 231 17.75 20.68 10.36
N TYR A 232 16.99 19.83 11.04
CA TYR A 232 15.66 19.40 10.59
C TYR A 232 14.56 20.22 11.27
N HIS A 233 13.45 20.38 10.55
CA HIS A 233 12.21 20.96 11.04
C HIS A 233 11.07 19.97 10.82
N ILE A 234 10.51 19.44 11.92
CA ILE A 234 9.41 18.47 11.90
C ILE A 234 8.08 19.17 12.17
N PHE A 235 7.10 18.91 11.31
CA PHE A 235 5.74 19.42 11.44
C PHE A 235 4.81 18.30 11.92
N PHE A 236 4.01 18.57 12.94
CA PHE A 236 3.15 17.59 13.59
C PHE A 236 1.68 17.93 13.41
N ASP A 237 0.88 16.90 13.17
CA ASP A 237 -0.56 16.98 13.45
C ASP A 237 -0.80 17.08 14.97
N LYS A 238 -2.00 17.57 15.30
CA LYS A 238 -2.55 17.76 16.63
C LYS A 238 -2.47 16.52 17.53
N LEU A 239 -2.38 15.33 16.97
CA LEU A 239 -2.25 14.08 17.74
C LEU A 239 -0.87 13.93 18.39
N PHE A 240 0.20 14.41 17.75
CA PHE A 240 1.58 14.19 18.16
C PHE A 240 2.20 15.42 18.86
N SER A 241 1.50 16.55 18.82
CA SER A 241 1.98 17.85 19.30
C SER A 241 1.94 17.96 20.84
N THR A 242 2.93 17.38 21.51
CA THR A 242 3.09 17.40 22.97
C THR A 242 4.30 18.25 23.40
N LEU A 243 4.23 18.91 24.57
CA LEU A 243 5.33 19.74 25.07
C LEU A 243 6.62 18.95 25.27
N SER A 244 6.52 17.77 25.90
CA SER A 244 7.67 16.92 26.19
C SER A 244 8.39 16.47 24.91
N LEU A 245 7.65 16.13 23.85
CA LEU A 245 8.25 15.75 22.57
C LEU A 245 8.96 16.94 21.91
N MET A 246 8.33 18.11 21.90
CA MET A 246 8.91 19.33 21.31
C MET A 246 10.24 19.72 22.00
N LYS A 247 10.28 19.64 23.33
CA LYS A 247 11.49 19.88 24.13
C LYS A 247 12.60 18.87 23.80
N ALA A 248 12.27 17.58 23.83
CA ALA A 248 13.23 16.51 23.52
C ALA A 248 13.81 16.61 22.09
N LEU A 249 13.04 17.10 21.12
CA LEU A 249 13.53 17.37 19.76
C LEU A 249 14.45 18.59 19.73
N ARG A 250 14.08 19.67 20.43
CA ARG A 250 14.89 20.90 20.50
C ARG A 250 16.26 20.64 21.14
N GLU A 251 16.31 19.85 22.21
CA GLU A 251 17.56 19.42 22.86
C GLU A 251 18.49 18.63 21.92
N ARG A 252 17.92 17.94 20.93
CA ARG A 252 18.66 17.23 19.87
C ARG A 252 19.01 18.11 18.67
N GLY A 253 18.75 19.42 18.72
CA GLY A 253 18.97 20.34 17.61
C GLY A 253 17.95 20.23 16.48
N ILE A 254 16.79 19.59 16.72
CA ILE A 254 15.71 19.42 15.75
C ILE A 254 14.59 20.43 16.08
N ALA A 255 14.27 21.29 15.12
CA ALA A 255 13.13 22.18 15.23
C ALA A 255 11.82 21.41 15.03
N ALA A 256 10.77 21.83 15.72
CA ALA A 256 9.47 21.18 15.67
C ALA A 256 8.34 22.19 15.71
N THR A 257 7.26 21.96 14.97
CA THR A 257 6.06 22.80 14.96
C THR A 257 4.82 21.94 14.86
N GLY A 258 3.79 22.21 15.65
CA GLY A 258 2.56 21.42 15.62
C GLY A 258 1.35 22.19 16.11
N THR A 259 0.15 21.82 15.64
CA THR A 259 -1.09 22.39 16.18
C THR A 259 -1.41 21.78 17.54
N ALA A 260 -1.93 22.55 18.47
CA ALA A 260 -2.02 22.12 19.86
C ALA A 260 -3.45 21.71 20.29
N ARG A 261 -3.58 20.68 21.16
CA ARG A 261 -4.86 20.32 21.79
C ARG A 261 -5.06 21.11 23.09
N THR A 262 -6.31 21.53 23.30
CA THR A 262 -6.76 22.17 24.54
C THR A 262 -6.85 21.22 25.74
N ASN A 263 -6.83 19.90 25.51
CA ASN A 263 -7.14 18.89 26.52
C ASN A 263 -5.91 18.07 26.97
N GLN A 264 -4.71 18.41 26.51
CA GLN A 264 -3.49 17.77 27.02
C GLN A 264 -3.15 18.43 28.36
N GLY A 265 -3.39 17.74 29.48
CA GLY A 265 -2.87 18.14 30.79
C GLY A 265 -3.83 18.88 31.75
N VAL A 266 -5.15 18.86 31.54
CA VAL A 266 -6.09 19.29 32.61
C VAL A 266 -6.30 18.12 33.58
N ASN A 267 -5.34 17.90 34.48
CA ASN A 267 -5.71 17.33 35.77
C ASN A 267 -6.56 18.39 36.45
N GLN A 268 -7.87 18.14 36.56
CA GLN A 268 -8.77 18.97 37.36
C GLN A 268 -8.25 18.92 38.80
N GLY A 269 -7.46 19.91 39.22
CA GLY A 269 -6.98 19.93 40.61
C GLY A 269 -5.86 20.90 40.96
N VAL A 270 -5.02 21.38 40.03
CA VAL A 270 -3.89 22.24 40.42
C VAL A 270 -4.01 23.64 39.82
N ASN A 271 -4.30 24.60 40.70
CA ASN A 271 -4.10 26.02 40.43
C ASN A 271 -2.59 26.32 40.55
N GLN A 272 -2.00 26.80 39.45
CA GLN A 272 -0.63 27.30 39.24
C GLN A 272 0.24 26.38 38.38
N GLY A 273 0.86 26.96 37.35
CA GLY A 273 1.93 26.34 36.57
C GLY A 273 1.46 25.41 35.45
N VAL A 274 2.23 25.38 34.36
CA VAL A 274 1.95 24.64 33.13
C VAL A 274 1.90 23.13 33.41
N SER A 275 0.72 22.54 33.59
CA SER A 275 0.61 21.07 33.68
C SER A 275 0.60 20.45 32.27
N HIS A 276 1.79 20.07 31.78
CA HIS A 276 2.04 19.20 30.62
C HIS A 276 1.42 19.59 29.25
N GLY A 277 0.83 20.78 29.13
CA GLY A 277 0.01 21.18 28.00
C GLY A 277 0.28 22.58 27.48
N VAL A 278 -0.65 23.10 26.68
CA VAL A 278 -0.63 24.48 26.20
C VAL A 278 -0.89 25.44 27.36
N TYR A 279 -0.24 26.61 27.34
CA TYR A 279 -0.42 27.65 28.35
C TYR A 279 -1.91 27.94 28.64
N ARG A 280 -2.29 27.93 29.93
CA ARG A 280 -3.69 27.95 30.40
C ARG A 280 -4.50 29.10 29.82
N ASP A 281 -3.93 30.30 29.76
CA ASP A 281 -4.63 31.48 29.25
C ASP A 281 -4.99 31.36 27.77
N LEU A 282 -4.16 30.68 26.97
CA LEU A 282 -4.45 30.42 25.56
C LEU A 282 -5.56 29.37 25.40
N VAL A 283 -5.62 28.39 26.31
CA VAL A 283 -6.72 27.41 26.36
C VAL A 283 -8.05 28.10 26.70
N ILE A 284 -8.04 29.00 27.71
CA ILE A 284 -9.20 29.81 28.08
C ILE A 284 -9.64 30.69 26.90
N ALA A 285 -8.69 31.35 26.22
CA ALA A 285 -8.98 32.16 25.04
C ALA A 285 -9.60 31.31 23.92
N LYS A 286 -9.10 30.09 23.70
CA LYS A 286 -9.64 29.17 22.69
C LYS A 286 -11.04 28.69 23.02
N GLN A 287 -11.36 28.52 24.31
CA GLN A 287 -12.71 28.17 24.74
C GLN A 287 -13.67 29.36 24.58
N ALA A 288 -13.24 30.57 24.98
CA ALA A 288 -14.00 31.79 24.75
C ALA A 288 -14.27 32.04 23.25
N ASP A 289 -13.32 31.70 22.37
CA ASP A 289 -13.48 31.80 20.92
C ASP A 289 -14.58 30.88 20.39
N ARG A 290 -14.60 29.63 20.84
CA ARG A 290 -15.64 28.64 20.47
C ARG A 290 -17.04 29.10 20.89
N GLU A 291 -17.14 29.82 22.01
CA GLU A 291 -18.38 30.34 22.53
C GLU A 291 -18.73 31.73 21.97
N GLY A 292 -17.92 32.28 21.05
CA GLY A 292 -18.13 33.59 20.46
C GLY A 292 -17.87 34.77 21.41
N ARG A 293 -17.27 34.52 22.59
CA ARG A 293 -17.00 35.50 23.65
C ARG A 293 -15.59 36.11 23.57
N LEU A 294 -14.73 35.61 22.68
CA LEU A 294 -13.36 36.12 22.56
C LEU A 294 -13.35 37.51 21.89
N GLN A 295 -12.73 38.48 22.57
CA GLN A 295 -12.64 39.87 22.12
C GLN A 295 -11.41 40.16 21.24
N TRP A 296 -10.60 39.15 20.91
CA TRP A 296 -9.41 39.35 20.08
C TRP A 296 -9.82 39.75 18.65
N GLY A 297 -9.10 40.72 18.10
CA GLY A 297 -9.25 41.15 16.71
C GLY A 297 -8.81 40.05 15.74
N PHE A 298 -9.31 40.12 14.51
CA PHE A 298 -8.73 39.33 13.42
C PHE A 298 -7.24 39.68 13.27
N ASP A 299 -6.42 38.71 12.89
CA ASP A 299 -4.97 38.82 12.70
C ASP A 299 -4.18 39.03 14.00
N SER A 300 -4.82 38.88 15.17
CA SER A 300 -4.13 39.02 16.46
C SER A 300 -3.25 37.79 16.74
N LEU A 301 -1.96 38.02 16.96
CA LEU A 301 -0.99 37.01 17.35
C LEU A 301 -0.57 37.20 18.82
N ARG A 302 -0.45 36.09 19.57
CA ARG A 302 0.17 36.07 20.89
C ARG A 302 1.09 34.86 21.01
N THR A 303 2.30 35.09 21.51
CA THR A 303 3.29 34.03 21.74
C THR A 303 3.75 34.07 23.19
N ILE A 304 3.80 32.92 23.85
CA ILE A 304 4.22 32.76 25.23
C ILE A 304 5.29 31.66 25.28
N PRO A 305 6.52 31.95 25.72
CA PRO A 305 7.55 30.92 25.87
C PRO A 305 7.23 29.99 27.05
N SER A 306 7.70 28.75 26.97
CA SER A 306 7.74 27.84 28.11
C SER A 306 8.71 28.34 29.18
N GLU A 307 8.59 27.85 30.41
CA GLU A 307 9.44 28.27 31.54
C GLU A 307 10.95 28.09 31.28
N ASP A 308 11.31 27.12 30.45
CA ASP A 308 12.68 26.81 30.03
C ASP A 308 13.10 27.49 28.70
N ASP A 309 12.23 28.32 28.12
CA ASP A 309 12.46 29.05 26.86
C ASP A 309 12.79 28.15 25.64
N LEU A 310 12.47 26.86 25.73
CA LEU A 310 12.73 25.88 24.66
C LEU A 310 11.61 25.80 23.63
N VAL A 311 10.38 26.14 24.01
CA VAL A 311 9.17 26.00 23.17
C VAL A 311 8.27 27.20 23.33
N ASN A 312 7.83 27.76 22.21
CA ASN A 312 6.84 28.82 22.14
C ASN A 312 5.42 28.26 21.96
N HIS A 313 4.49 28.73 22.79
CA HIS A 313 3.06 28.53 22.62
C HIS A 313 2.48 29.74 21.88
N THR A 314 1.98 29.51 20.67
CA THR A 314 1.51 30.60 19.81
C THR A 314 0.01 30.47 19.57
N ALA A 315 -0.72 31.57 19.73
CA ALA A 315 -2.13 31.69 19.41
C ALA A 315 -2.34 32.76 18.34
N PHE A 316 -3.01 32.41 17.25
CA PHE A 316 -3.35 33.34 16.18
C PHE A 316 -4.85 33.39 15.97
N LYS A 317 -5.41 34.59 15.92
CA LYS A 317 -6.83 34.80 15.68
C LYS A 317 -7.11 35.03 14.20
N ASP A 318 -7.42 33.95 13.49
CA ASP A 318 -7.98 34.00 12.15
C ASP A 318 -9.54 34.04 12.25
N ASN A 319 -10.27 33.35 11.37
CA ASN A 319 -11.72 33.17 11.57
C ASN A 319 -12.01 32.50 12.93
N CYS A 320 -11.18 31.51 13.29
CA CYS A 320 -11.14 30.87 14.60
C CYS A 320 -9.74 31.06 15.21
N LEU A 321 -9.65 31.04 16.54
CA LEU A 321 -8.36 31.08 17.23
C LEU A 321 -7.59 29.77 17.00
N VAL A 322 -6.41 29.78 16.41
CA VAL A 322 -5.59 28.57 16.22
C VAL A 322 -4.45 28.59 17.22
N LEU A 323 -4.13 27.41 17.79
CA LEU A 323 -3.04 27.25 18.75
C LEU A 323 -1.96 26.36 18.13
N TRP A 324 -0.70 26.78 18.25
CA TRP A 324 0.48 26.00 17.91
C TRP A 324 1.45 25.92 19.08
N MET A 325 2.33 24.94 18.95
CA MET A 325 3.57 24.84 19.71
C MET A 325 4.72 24.77 18.72
N THR A 326 5.77 25.53 18.97
CA THR A 326 6.95 25.55 18.09
C THR A 326 8.24 25.70 18.87
N SER A 327 9.26 24.95 18.51
CA SER A 327 10.64 25.18 18.94
C SER A 327 11.48 25.85 17.85
N PHE A 328 10.86 26.25 16.73
CA PHE A 328 11.54 26.95 15.63
C PHE A 328 11.75 28.43 15.97
N SER A 329 12.95 28.93 15.66
CA SER A 329 13.33 30.34 15.80
C SER A 329 13.28 31.00 14.42
N GLY A 330 12.49 32.07 14.26
CA GLY A 330 12.30 32.77 12.99
C GLY A 330 11.63 34.13 13.18
N SER A 331 11.28 34.79 12.07
CA SER A 331 10.49 36.03 12.15
C SER A 331 9.09 35.73 12.69
N GLU A 332 8.48 36.67 13.41
CA GLU A 332 7.15 36.47 13.97
C GLU A 332 6.07 36.49 12.88
N THR A 333 6.15 37.46 11.96
CA THR A 333 5.29 37.59 10.78
C THR A 333 6.10 37.71 9.49
N VAL A 334 5.44 37.48 8.35
CA VAL A 334 5.95 37.69 6.99
C VAL A 334 4.82 38.26 6.13
N GLN A 335 5.16 39.23 5.27
CA GLN A 335 4.24 39.71 4.26
C GLN A 335 3.94 38.62 3.24
N HIS A 336 2.69 38.19 3.17
CA HIS A 336 2.25 37.10 2.30
C HIS A 336 1.02 37.53 1.49
N LEU A 337 1.04 37.23 0.19
CA LEU A 337 -0.11 37.41 -0.68
C LEU A 337 -1.13 36.31 -0.38
N ARG A 338 -2.25 36.66 0.23
CA ARG A 338 -3.31 35.71 0.56
C ARG A 338 -4.47 35.91 -0.41
N HIS A 339 -5.01 34.81 -0.92
CA HIS A 339 -6.26 34.82 -1.68
C HIS A 339 -7.44 34.91 -0.72
N ARG A 340 -8.48 35.64 -1.14
CA ARG A 340 -9.74 35.71 -0.43
C ARG A 340 -10.36 34.30 -0.34
N PRO A 341 -10.84 33.87 0.83
CA PRO A 341 -11.51 32.59 0.96
C PRO A 341 -12.78 32.50 0.11
N ASN A 342 -12.95 31.38 -0.58
CA ASN A 342 -14.22 30.99 -1.21
C ASN A 342 -15.18 30.46 -0.13
N THR A 343 -15.68 31.35 0.73
CA THR A 343 -16.71 31.00 1.72
C THR A 343 -18.08 31.51 1.27
N THR A 344 -19.09 30.63 1.32
CA THR A 344 -20.51 30.97 1.15
C THR A 344 -21.07 31.73 2.33
N GLN A 345 -20.36 31.80 3.46
CA GLN A 345 -20.75 32.63 4.59
C GLN A 345 -20.35 34.09 4.31
N ALA A 346 -21.31 34.85 3.77
CA ALA A 346 -21.20 36.28 3.45
C ALA A 346 -20.76 37.21 4.62
N GLN A 347 -20.43 36.66 5.79
CA GLN A 347 -20.11 37.37 7.03
C GLN A 347 -18.78 36.97 7.68
N ALA A 348 -17.97 36.09 7.07
CA ALA A 348 -16.66 35.72 7.65
C ALA A 348 -15.79 36.98 7.83
N ARG A 349 -15.26 37.18 9.05
CA ARG A 349 -14.46 38.37 9.41
C ARG A 349 -13.26 38.55 8.49
N GLU A 350 -12.65 37.45 8.07
CA GLU A 350 -11.57 37.41 7.09
C GLU A 350 -11.97 38.03 5.74
N ALA A 351 -13.13 37.67 5.18
CA ALA A 351 -13.59 38.21 3.89
C ALA A 351 -13.79 39.74 3.93
N ARG A 352 -14.08 40.31 5.11
CA ARG A 352 -14.18 41.77 5.29
C ARG A 352 -12.82 42.46 5.20
N VAL A 353 -11.74 41.78 5.60
CA VAL A 353 -10.37 42.32 5.50
C VAL A 353 -9.91 42.39 4.05
N PHE A 354 -10.35 41.48 3.18
CA PHE A 354 -10.05 41.57 1.74
C PHE A 354 -10.85 42.67 1.03
N GLY A 355 -12.01 43.08 1.56
CA GLY A 355 -12.84 44.11 0.94
C GLY A 355 -13.34 43.68 -0.46
N PRO A 356 -13.20 44.53 -1.50
CA PRO A 356 -13.54 44.14 -2.87
C PRO A 356 -12.46 43.27 -3.53
N ASP A 357 -11.23 43.30 -3.01
CA ASP A 357 -10.09 42.67 -3.65
C ASP A 357 -10.13 41.15 -3.50
N TYR A 358 -9.68 40.46 -4.55
CA TYR A 358 -9.59 39.00 -4.55
C TYR A 358 -8.33 38.50 -3.82
N GLU A 359 -7.29 39.33 -3.76
CA GLU A 359 -6.00 39.04 -3.15
C GLU A 359 -5.50 40.25 -2.37
N ARG A 360 -4.81 40.00 -1.25
CA ARG A 360 -4.25 41.07 -0.43
C ARG A 360 -2.95 40.64 0.23
N MET A 361 -1.99 41.56 0.31
CA MET A 361 -0.79 41.41 1.13
C MET A 361 -1.16 41.60 2.61
N ILE A 362 -0.94 40.57 3.43
CA ILE A 362 -1.26 40.55 4.86
C ILE A 362 -0.03 40.07 5.64
N ASP A 363 0.23 40.68 6.79
CA ASP A 363 1.28 40.23 7.73
C ASP A 363 0.84 38.93 8.40
N THR A 364 1.19 37.81 7.79
CA THR A 364 0.76 36.49 8.26
C THR A 364 1.83 35.92 9.19
N PRO A 365 1.46 35.23 10.28
CA PRO A 365 2.43 34.55 11.12
C PRO A 365 3.30 33.59 10.29
N SER A 366 4.62 33.71 10.41
CA SER A 366 5.55 32.87 9.63
C SER A 366 5.31 31.37 9.87
N ILE A 367 4.96 31.03 11.11
CA ILE A 367 4.61 29.67 11.56
C ILE A 367 3.41 29.11 10.80
N GLN A 368 2.41 29.92 10.46
CA GLN A 368 1.23 29.47 9.71
C GLN A 368 1.62 29.11 8.28
N ILE A 369 2.41 29.96 7.62
CA ILE A 369 2.87 29.72 6.26
C ILE A 369 3.73 28.45 6.23
N ALA A 370 4.71 28.36 7.14
CA ALA A 370 5.58 27.20 7.23
C ALA A 370 4.80 25.91 7.53
N TYR A 371 3.85 25.95 8.45
CA TYR A 371 3.00 24.80 8.78
C TYR A 371 2.17 24.36 7.58
N ASN A 372 1.40 25.25 6.96
CA ASN A 372 0.53 24.90 5.84
C ASN A 372 1.30 24.42 4.61
N PHE A 373 2.51 24.94 4.38
CA PHE A 373 3.34 24.53 3.25
C PHE A 373 3.95 23.13 3.43
N ASN A 374 4.40 22.81 4.64
CA ASN A 374 5.14 21.58 4.93
C ASN A 374 4.27 20.45 5.50
N MET A 375 3.08 20.74 6.02
CA MET A 375 2.10 19.74 6.42
C MET A 375 1.40 19.07 5.23
N ASN A 376 0.69 17.98 5.50
CA ASN A 376 -0.05 17.12 4.58
C ASN A 376 0.84 16.21 3.71
N GLY A 377 2.09 15.95 4.14
CA GLY A 377 2.97 15.05 3.41
C GLY A 377 2.49 13.60 3.46
N VAL A 378 1.93 13.17 4.60
CA VAL A 378 1.34 11.83 4.74
C VAL A 378 0.02 11.78 3.97
N ASP A 379 -0.84 12.78 4.09
CA ASP A 379 -2.10 12.86 3.32
C ASP A 379 -1.86 12.78 1.79
N ARG A 380 -0.81 13.44 1.27
CA ARG A 380 -0.41 13.32 -0.14
C ARG A 380 0.02 11.89 -0.48
N GLY A 381 0.76 11.23 0.41
CA GLY A 381 1.13 9.81 0.25
C GLY A 381 -0.09 8.89 0.27
N ASP A 382 -1.03 9.13 1.17
CA ASP A 382 -2.30 8.40 1.27
C ASP A 382 -3.14 8.59 0.00
N GLN A 383 -3.22 9.82 -0.52
CA GLN A 383 -3.89 10.12 -1.78
C GLN A 383 -3.29 9.35 -2.96
N LEU A 384 -1.95 9.25 -3.03
CA LEU A 384 -1.28 8.47 -4.07
C LEU A 384 -1.60 6.96 -3.97
N ARG A 385 -1.77 6.41 -2.76
CA ARG A 385 -2.17 5.00 -2.56
C ARG A 385 -3.67 4.80 -2.83
N ALA A 386 -4.52 5.73 -2.40
CA ALA A 386 -5.98 5.64 -2.53
C ALA A 386 -6.45 5.68 -3.99
N HIS A 387 -5.75 6.41 -4.87
CA HIS A 387 -6.20 6.67 -6.24
C HIS A 387 -6.35 5.41 -7.11
N ARG A 388 -5.68 4.30 -6.74
CA ARG A 388 -5.72 3.02 -7.48
C ARG A 388 -5.79 1.79 -6.58
N GLY A 389 -6.20 1.97 -5.33
CA GLY A 389 -6.51 0.84 -4.46
C GLY A 389 -7.64 0.04 -5.10
N CYS A 390 -7.43 -1.26 -5.29
CA CYS A 390 -8.55 -2.17 -5.51
C CYS A 390 -9.56 -1.88 -4.40
N GLY A 391 -10.76 -1.43 -4.75
CA GLY A 391 -11.86 -1.37 -3.79
C GLY A 391 -11.99 -2.72 -3.10
N GLN A 392 -11.46 -2.78 -1.88
CA GLN A 392 -11.93 -3.57 -0.75
C GLN A 392 -12.41 -4.97 -1.14
N ARG A 393 -11.50 -5.84 -1.56
CA ARG A 393 -11.83 -7.25 -1.75
C ARG A 393 -11.28 -8.10 -0.63
N ARG A 394 -12.14 -8.25 0.39
CA ARG A 394 -12.17 -9.30 1.43
C ARG A 394 -10.92 -10.18 1.45
N ASN A 395 -9.90 -9.70 2.16
CA ASN A 395 -8.76 -10.53 2.54
C ASN A 395 -9.29 -11.65 3.44
N ARG A 396 -9.49 -12.83 2.86
CA ARG A 396 -9.87 -14.04 3.60
C ARG A 396 -8.79 -14.48 4.60
N GLY A 397 -7.58 -13.90 4.53
CA GLY A 397 -6.46 -14.17 5.43
C GLY A 397 -6.30 -13.19 6.60
N GLY A 398 -7.28 -12.32 6.87
CA GLY A 398 -7.29 -11.46 8.05
C GLY A 398 -6.48 -10.17 7.94
N GLY A 399 -6.26 -9.52 9.10
CA GLY A 399 -5.65 -8.18 9.23
C GLY A 399 -4.30 -8.02 8.54
N TRP A 400 -3.39 -8.98 8.75
CA TRP A 400 -2.03 -8.90 8.25
C TRP A 400 -1.94 -9.02 6.71
N HIS A 401 -2.88 -9.70 6.05
CA HIS A 401 -2.95 -9.70 4.58
C HIS A 401 -3.24 -8.31 4.02
N ALA A 402 -4.06 -7.50 4.72
CA ALA A 402 -4.29 -6.13 4.32
C ALA A 402 -3.01 -5.30 4.50
N LEU A 403 -2.33 -5.44 5.65
CA LEU A 403 -1.06 -4.77 5.84
C LEU A 403 -0.04 -5.13 4.75
N ALA A 404 0.14 -6.41 4.43
CA ALA A 404 1.08 -6.84 3.40
C ALA A 404 0.69 -6.33 1.99
N TRP A 405 -0.52 -6.65 1.53
CA TRP A 405 -0.83 -6.56 0.10
C TRP A 405 -1.58 -5.30 -0.30
N THR A 406 -2.15 -4.55 0.65
CA THR A 406 -2.81 -3.27 0.36
C THR A 406 -2.08 -2.07 0.95
N PHE A 407 -1.28 -2.24 2.01
CA PHE A 407 -0.49 -1.13 2.57
C PHE A 407 0.97 -1.18 2.13
N LEU A 408 1.70 -2.26 2.44
CA LEU A 408 3.13 -2.35 2.12
C LEU A 408 3.39 -2.44 0.62
N LEU A 409 2.65 -3.30 -0.10
CA LEU A 409 2.78 -3.38 -1.57
C LEU A 409 2.50 -2.03 -2.25
N ASP A 410 1.42 -1.35 -1.90
CA ASP A 410 1.12 -0.01 -2.46
C ASP A 410 2.17 1.03 -2.08
N THR A 411 2.74 0.94 -0.87
CA THR A 411 3.87 1.78 -0.46
C THR A 411 5.09 1.55 -1.35
N VAL A 412 5.42 0.29 -1.67
CA VAL A 412 6.49 -0.04 -2.63
C VAL A 412 6.20 0.55 -4.01
N LEU A 413 4.97 0.40 -4.51
CA LEU A 413 4.60 0.91 -5.83
C LEU A 413 4.65 2.44 -5.90
N VAL A 414 4.21 3.14 -4.87
CA VAL A 414 4.30 4.60 -4.78
C VAL A 414 5.75 5.07 -4.63
N ASN A 415 6.54 4.40 -3.78
CA ASN A 415 7.95 4.77 -3.58
C ASN A 415 8.76 4.58 -4.86
N THR A 416 8.60 3.46 -5.55
CA THR A 416 9.27 3.22 -6.84
C THR A 416 8.82 4.23 -7.91
N TYR A 417 7.54 4.61 -7.92
CA TYR A 417 7.02 5.66 -8.80
C TYR A 417 7.65 7.04 -8.50
N ILE A 418 7.73 7.44 -7.23
CA ILE A 418 8.36 8.71 -6.85
C ILE A 418 9.86 8.69 -7.20
N LEU A 419 10.53 7.56 -6.96
CA LEU A 419 11.94 7.39 -7.28
C LEU A 419 12.19 7.52 -8.79
N GLN A 420 11.41 6.87 -9.66
CA GLN A 420 11.63 7.03 -11.10
C GLN A 420 11.37 8.45 -11.61
N GLN A 421 10.49 9.23 -10.95
CA GLN A 421 10.28 10.64 -11.32
C GLN A 421 11.44 11.55 -10.91
N LYS A 422 12.11 11.24 -9.80
CA LYS A 422 13.12 12.11 -9.18
C LYS A 422 14.57 11.64 -9.38
N GLY A 423 14.75 10.35 -9.67
CA GLY A 423 16.04 9.71 -9.83
C GLY A 423 16.58 9.83 -11.26
N GLN A 424 17.83 9.43 -11.43
CA GLN A 424 18.46 9.32 -12.74
C GLN A 424 18.40 7.86 -13.18
N CYS A 425 17.60 7.55 -14.20
CA CYS A 425 17.51 6.21 -14.79
C CYS A 425 17.82 6.23 -16.29
N SER A 426 18.12 5.06 -16.84
CA SER A 426 18.42 4.85 -18.26
C SER A 426 17.17 4.58 -19.12
N TRP A 427 15.99 4.42 -18.50
CA TRP A 427 14.71 4.20 -19.18
C TRP A 427 13.84 5.47 -19.24
N GLU A 428 12.79 5.43 -20.07
CA GLU A 428 11.84 6.53 -20.23
C GLU A 428 11.09 6.85 -18.92
N SER A 429 10.97 8.13 -18.56
CA SER A 429 10.25 8.54 -17.36
C SER A 429 8.73 8.41 -17.55
N TYR A 430 8.06 7.81 -16.56
CA TYR A 430 6.62 7.60 -16.58
C TYR A 430 5.89 8.71 -15.83
N ARG A 431 4.84 9.27 -16.47
CA ARG A 431 4.08 10.41 -15.94
C ARG A 431 2.89 10.02 -15.09
N SER A 432 2.45 8.76 -15.17
CA SER A 432 1.31 8.27 -14.42
C SER A 432 1.65 7.01 -13.63
N GLN A 433 1.00 6.84 -12.47
CA GLN A 433 1.13 5.60 -11.69
C GLN A 433 0.58 4.38 -12.44
N ALA A 434 -0.35 4.56 -13.38
CA ALA A 434 -0.94 3.45 -14.13
C ALA A 434 0.11 2.84 -15.08
N ASP A 435 0.74 3.69 -15.90
CA ASP A 435 1.76 3.26 -16.86
C ASP A 435 2.98 2.68 -16.13
N TRP A 436 3.35 3.24 -14.98
CA TRP A 436 4.43 2.70 -14.15
C TRP A 436 4.11 1.31 -13.59
N ARG A 437 2.89 1.11 -13.05
CA ARG A 437 2.46 -0.20 -12.53
C ARG A 437 2.33 -1.24 -13.64
N GLU A 438 1.87 -0.84 -14.83
CA GLU A 438 1.83 -1.69 -16.01
C GLU A 438 3.24 -2.11 -16.43
N THR A 439 4.18 -1.16 -16.52
CA THR A 439 5.60 -1.44 -16.82
C THR A 439 6.23 -2.41 -15.81
N LEU A 440 6.00 -2.19 -14.51
CA LEU A 440 6.49 -3.10 -13.47
C LEU A 440 5.88 -4.51 -13.60
N THR A 441 4.58 -4.58 -13.88
CA THR A 441 3.85 -5.84 -14.08
C THR A 441 4.46 -6.63 -15.24
N GLU A 442 4.65 -5.99 -16.39
CA GLU A 442 5.26 -6.60 -17.57
C GLU A 442 6.70 -7.05 -17.30
N ALA A 443 7.49 -6.20 -16.65
CA ALA A 443 8.89 -6.51 -16.34
C ALA A 443 9.02 -7.71 -15.38
N LEU A 444 8.14 -7.80 -14.37
CA LEU A 444 8.06 -8.96 -13.48
C LEU A 444 7.63 -10.23 -14.23
N PHE A 445 6.58 -10.17 -15.05
CA PHE A 445 6.18 -11.31 -15.86
C PHE A 445 7.32 -11.77 -16.78
N ARG A 446 7.97 -10.84 -17.48
CA ARG A 446 9.07 -11.13 -18.39
C ARG A 446 10.24 -11.82 -17.69
N LYS A 447 10.60 -11.37 -16.48
CA LYS A 447 11.71 -11.94 -15.71
C LYS A 447 11.42 -13.35 -15.18
N TYR A 448 10.21 -13.62 -14.70
CA TYR A 448 9.91 -14.86 -13.97
C TYR A 448 9.09 -15.90 -14.74
N VAL A 449 8.52 -15.59 -15.91
CA VAL A 449 7.62 -16.50 -16.65
C VAL A 449 8.29 -17.79 -17.13
N SER A 450 9.60 -17.77 -17.40
CA SER A 450 10.37 -18.93 -17.87
C SER A 450 10.70 -19.92 -16.75
N ALA A 451 10.97 -19.41 -15.55
CA ALA A 451 11.28 -20.19 -14.35
C ALA A 451 10.02 -20.64 -13.58
N SER A 452 8.86 -20.05 -13.87
CA SER A 452 7.61 -20.41 -13.20
C SER A 452 7.10 -21.80 -13.59
N THR A 453 6.71 -22.58 -12.58
CA THR A 453 6.11 -23.92 -12.72
C THR A 453 4.57 -23.87 -12.68
N LEU A 454 3.97 -22.67 -12.62
CA LEU A 454 2.52 -22.49 -12.58
C LEU A 454 1.85 -22.99 -13.87
N ARG A 455 0.60 -23.44 -13.71
CA ARG A 455 -0.18 -23.96 -14.82
C ARG A 455 -0.78 -22.76 -15.54
N LYS A 456 -0.47 -22.66 -16.83
CA LYS A 456 -1.02 -21.61 -17.70
C LYS A 456 -2.36 -22.08 -18.25
N ARG A 457 -3.39 -21.23 -18.25
CA ARG A 457 -4.69 -21.56 -18.88
C ARG A 457 -4.52 -21.76 -20.38
N PHE A 458 -3.62 -20.96 -20.97
CA PHE A 458 -3.22 -21.03 -22.36
C PHE A 458 -1.69 -21.15 -22.44
N ARG A 459 -1.19 -22.11 -23.24
CA ARG A 459 0.22 -22.13 -23.61
C ARG A 459 0.38 -21.18 -24.80
N SER A 460 0.33 -19.88 -24.56
CA SER A 460 0.55 -18.86 -25.59
C SER A 460 2.03 -18.74 -25.99
N GLY A 461 2.92 -19.52 -25.36
CA GLY A 461 4.36 -19.55 -25.60
C GLY A 461 5.10 -18.40 -24.91
N ASN A 462 6.38 -18.23 -25.22
CA ASN A 462 7.18 -17.11 -24.72
C ASN A 462 7.09 -15.94 -25.72
N GLU A 463 6.19 -14.99 -25.44
CA GLU A 463 5.93 -13.79 -26.25
C GLU A 463 7.06 -12.73 -26.15
N PHE A 464 8.01 -12.92 -25.23
CA PHE A 464 8.96 -11.87 -24.83
C PHE A 464 10.36 -12.00 -25.44
N LEU A 465 10.77 -13.22 -25.81
CA LEU A 465 12.07 -13.48 -26.42
C LEU A 465 11.96 -13.47 -27.94
N PRO A 466 12.92 -12.87 -28.66
CA PRO A 466 12.91 -12.86 -30.12
C PRO A 466 13.02 -14.29 -30.65
N ILE A 467 12.38 -14.58 -31.80
CA ILE A 467 12.35 -15.93 -32.42
C ILE A 467 13.75 -16.56 -32.58
N SER A 468 14.79 -15.74 -32.74
CA SER A 468 16.19 -16.17 -32.83
C SER A 468 16.72 -16.88 -31.58
N GLN A 469 16.07 -16.71 -30.42
CA GLN A 469 16.43 -17.36 -29.17
C GLN A 469 15.60 -18.62 -28.88
N HIS A 470 14.70 -19.00 -29.78
CA HIS A 470 13.89 -20.21 -29.65
C HIS A 470 14.54 -21.32 -30.46
N ASN A 471 14.58 -22.54 -29.93
CA ASN A 471 15.15 -23.69 -30.63
C ASN A 471 14.16 -24.83 -30.77
N HIS A 472 14.26 -25.52 -31.90
CA HIS A 472 13.57 -26.77 -32.15
C HIS A 472 14.31 -27.90 -31.42
N VAL A 473 13.66 -28.54 -30.47
CA VAL A 473 14.24 -29.63 -29.67
C VAL A 473 13.37 -30.87 -29.73
N LYS A 474 13.98 -32.05 -29.55
CA LYS A 474 13.21 -33.29 -29.35
C LYS A 474 12.58 -33.27 -27.95
N ALA A 475 11.29 -33.53 -27.90
CA ALA A 475 10.49 -33.66 -26.69
C ALA A 475 10.36 -35.13 -26.28
N GLU A 476 10.34 -35.38 -24.98
CA GLU A 476 10.11 -36.71 -24.40
C GLU A 476 8.69 -37.24 -24.67
N ILE A 477 7.72 -36.34 -24.80
CA ILE A 477 6.31 -36.67 -25.01
C ILE A 477 5.85 -36.09 -26.36
N TYR A 478 5.25 -36.92 -27.19
CA TYR A 478 4.68 -36.48 -28.46
C TYR A 478 3.42 -35.64 -28.23
N GLY A 479 3.24 -34.60 -29.04
CA GLY A 479 2.10 -33.68 -28.94
C GLY A 479 1.54 -33.30 -30.30
N ARG A 480 0.31 -32.76 -30.33
CA ARG A 480 -0.28 -32.22 -31.57
C ARG A 480 0.33 -30.87 -31.89
N CYS A 481 0.93 -30.74 -33.07
CA CYS A 481 1.64 -29.54 -33.51
C CYS A 481 0.75 -28.30 -33.46
N LYS A 482 1.16 -27.26 -32.71
CA LYS A 482 0.41 -26.01 -32.56
C LYS A 482 0.29 -25.20 -33.86
N GLY A 483 1.36 -25.15 -34.65
CA GLY A 483 1.33 -24.54 -35.99
C GLY A 483 0.28 -25.19 -36.91
N CYS A 484 0.24 -26.53 -37.00
CA CYS A 484 -0.80 -27.24 -37.76
C CYS A 484 -2.22 -27.01 -37.22
N GLN A 485 -2.37 -26.65 -35.94
CA GLN A 485 -3.67 -26.29 -35.36
C GLN A 485 -4.10 -24.86 -35.70
N GLY A 486 -3.30 -24.09 -36.44
CA GLY A 486 -3.56 -22.68 -36.70
C GLY A 486 -3.45 -21.82 -35.44
N VAL A 487 -2.59 -22.22 -34.49
CA VAL A 487 -2.30 -21.45 -33.27
C VAL A 487 -1.01 -20.67 -33.46
N ARG A 488 -1.03 -19.40 -33.07
CA ARG A 488 0.12 -18.49 -33.01
C ARG A 488 0.54 -18.20 -31.57
N LEU A 489 1.74 -17.67 -31.42
CA LEU A 489 2.30 -17.13 -30.19
C LEU A 489 1.42 -15.95 -29.75
N GLY A 490 1.07 -15.89 -28.47
CA GLY A 490 0.15 -14.87 -27.96
C GLY A 490 -1.34 -15.17 -28.10
N ASP A 491 -1.72 -16.23 -28.82
CA ASP A 491 -3.13 -16.57 -29.02
C ASP A 491 -3.83 -16.94 -27.69
N LEU A 492 -4.73 -16.08 -27.22
CA LEU A 492 -5.70 -16.41 -26.17
C LEU A 492 -6.82 -17.28 -26.75
N ILE A 493 -6.70 -18.61 -26.59
CA ILE A 493 -7.69 -19.58 -27.08
C ILE A 493 -8.90 -19.64 -26.13
N THR A 494 -9.69 -18.58 -26.05
CA THR A 494 -10.98 -18.59 -25.34
C THR A 494 -11.99 -19.51 -26.03
N GLN A 495 -13.05 -19.94 -25.33
CA GLN A 495 -14.12 -20.73 -25.96
C GLN A 495 -14.78 -19.98 -27.13
N SER A 496 -14.85 -18.65 -27.05
CA SER A 496 -15.37 -17.79 -28.12
C SER A 496 -14.42 -17.69 -29.31
N SER A 497 -13.10 -17.57 -29.09
CA SER A 497 -12.12 -17.55 -30.18
C SER A 497 -12.02 -18.91 -30.89
N ASN A 498 -12.19 -20.00 -30.15
CA ASN A 498 -12.16 -21.36 -30.70
C ASN A 498 -13.34 -21.64 -31.65
N ARG A 499 -14.50 -20.99 -31.45
CA ARG A 499 -15.65 -21.07 -32.38
C ARG A 499 -15.47 -20.24 -33.65
N ARG A 500 -14.64 -19.19 -33.61
CA ARG A 500 -14.35 -18.32 -34.77
C ARG A 500 -13.22 -18.85 -35.65
N ARG A 501 -12.40 -19.79 -35.15
CA ARG A 501 -11.32 -20.39 -35.95
C ARG A 501 -11.90 -21.38 -36.96
N PRO A 502 -11.41 -21.37 -38.21
CA PRO A 502 -11.70 -22.43 -39.15
C PRO A 502 -11.29 -23.77 -38.53
N ALA A 503 -12.25 -24.71 -38.41
CA ALA A 503 -11.96 -26.02 -37.85
C ALA A 503 -10.95 -26.73 -38.75
N VAL A 504 -9.70 -26.89 -38.28
CA VAL A 504 -8.71 -27.71 -39.00
C VAL A 504 -9.07 -29.18 -38.79
N PRO A 505 -9.31 -29.97 -39.85
CA PRO A 505 -9.59 -31.40 -39.72
C PRO A 505 -8.49 -32.09 -38.90
N ARG A 506 -8.88 -32.97 -37.97
CA ARG A 506 -7.91 -33.70 -37.12
C ARG A 506 -6.84 -34.42 -37.94
N ALA A 507 -7.17 -34.91 -39.12
CA ALA A 507 -6.25 -35.56 -40.05
C ALA A 507 -5.12 -34.63 -40.56
N LYS A 508 -5.33 -33.31 -40.56
CA LYS A 508 -4.31 -32.31 -40.94
C LYS A 508 -3.42 -31.86 -39.77
N VAL A 509 -3.75 -32.25 -38.53
CA VAL A 509 -2.98 -31.90 -37.34
C VAL A 509 -1.98 -33.00 -37.02
N ARG A 510 -0.70 -32.76 -37.33
CA ARG A 510 0.38 -33.72 -37.08
C ARG A 510 0.64 -33.92 -35.59
N GLN A 511 0.93 -35.16 -35.20
CA GLN A 511 1.63 -35.45 -33.95
C GLN A 511 3.13 -35.36 -34.19
N THR A 512 3.87 -34.84 -33.22
CA THR A 512 5.30 -34.55 -33.34
C THR A 512 6.02 -34.84 -32.02
N TYR A 513 7.24 -35.40 -32.12
CA TYR A 513 8.22 -35.51 -31.02
C TYR A 513 9.11 -34.28 -30.92
N TYR A 514 8.78 -33.21 -31.62
CA TYR A 514 9.53 -31.97 -31.55
C TYR A 514 8.72 -30.85 -30.88
N SER A 515 9.42 -30.00 -30.15
CA SER A 515 8.85 -28.86 -29.44
C SER A 515 9.78 -27.65 -29.51
N CYS A 516 9.23 -26.48 -29.22
CA CYS A 516 10.05 -25.30 -28.93
C CYS A 516 10.55 -25.39 -27.47
N ASP A 517 11.86 -25.31 -27.28
CA ASP A 517 12.50 -25.34 -25.95
C ASP A 517 12.07 -24.18 -25.05
N THR A 518 11.74 -23.05 -25.65
CA THR A 518 11.44 -21.80 -24.96
C THR A 518 9.94 -21.69 -24.70
N CYS A 519 9.10 -21.97 -25.71
CA CYS A 519 7.65 -21.92 -25.58
C CYS A 519 7.03 -23.17 -24.94
N LYS A 520 7.77 -24.29 -24.86
CA LYS A 520 7.32 -25.59 -24.34
C LYS A 520 6.02 -26.09 -25.00
N VAL A 521 5.90 -25.86 -26.31
CA VAL A 521 4.78 -26.31 -27.15
C VAL A 521 5.25 -27.25 -28.25
N PRO A 522 4.47 -28.29 -28.59
CA PRO A 522 4.79 -29.19 -29.70
C PRO A 522 4.69 -28.47 -31.04
N LEU A 523 5.76 -28.50 -31.83
CA LEU A 523 5.85 -27.93 -33.17
C LEU A 523 6.54 -28.93 -34.07
N CYS A 524 5.94 -29.29 -35.20
CA CYS A 524 6.59 -30.18 -36.16
C CYS A 524 7.68 -29.41 -36.93
N THR A 525 8.67 -30.15 -37.44
CA THR A 525 9.75 -29.61 -38.29
C THR A 525 9.33 -29.38 -39.74
N LEU A 526 8.07 -29.66 -40.08
CA LEU A 526 7.61 -29.70 -41.47
C LEU A 526 6.73 -28.48 -41.81
N GLY A 527 6.96 -27.92 -42.99
CA GLY A 527 6.29 -26.71 -43.46
C GLY A 527 6.72 -25.46 -42.67
N ASN A 528 5.92 -24.40 -42.73
CA ASN A 528 6.18 -23.15 -42.02
C ASN A 528 5.61 -23.13 -40.59
N CYS A 529 5.40 -24.29 -39.94
CA CYS A 529 4.76 -24.35 -38.62
C CYS A 529 5.57 -23.61 -37.53
N TRP A 530 6.90 -23.56 -37.66
CA TRP A 530 7.77 -22.82 -36.76
C TRP A 530 7.55 -21.32 -36.89
N ASP A 531 7.68 -20.78 -38.10
CA ASP A 531 7.50 -19.35 -38.36
C ASP A 531 6.05 -18.90 -38.15
N PHE A 532 5.09 -19.70 -38.59
CA PHE A 532 3.66 -19.43 -38.40
C PHE A 532 3.29 -19.33 -36.92
N PHE A 533 3.81 -20.24 -36.08
CA PHE A 533 3.56 -20.16 -34.65
C PHE A 533 4.20 -18.90 -34.07
N HIS A 534 5.45 -18.58 -34.39
CA HIS A 534 6.14 -17.44 -33.79
C HIS A 534 5.87 -16.08 -34.47
N GLN A 535 5.02 -16.02 -35.50
CA GLN A 535 4.53 -14.76 -36.05
C GLN A 535 3.57 -14.10 -35.04
N PRO A 536 3.87 -12.88 -34.56
CA PRO A 536 2.98 -12.15 -33.65
C PRO A 536 1.60 -11.96 -34.28
N ILE A 537 0.57 -11.96 -33.44
CA ILE A 537 -0.78 -11.54 -33.85
C ILE A 537 -0.75 -10.02 -33.86
N CYS A 538 -0.82 -9.43 -35.06
CA CYS A 538 -0.95 -7.98 -35.22
C CYS A 538 -2.28 -7.47 -34.67
#